data_AF-A0A1F7YNN6-F1
#
_entry.id   AF-A0A1F7YNN6-F1
#
_cell.length_a   1.000
_cell.length_b   1.000
_cell.length_c   1.000
_cell.angle_alpha   90.00
_cell.angle_beta   90.00
_cell.angle_gamma   90.00
#
_symmetry.space_group_name_H-M   'P 1'
#
loop_
_entity.id
_entity.type
_entity.pdbx_description
1 polymer ?
#
loop_
_entity_poly.entity_id
_entity_poly.type
_entity_poly.pdbx_seq_one_letter_code
_entity_poly.pdbx_strand_id
1 'polypeptide(L)'
;MKIARTHIIVFFVMVFVVIFFFLFNHFIYWQKQADSTALQFDAPGRSYESPKKVEDYFVETLRWDSEDLAANTERVEISFYVTEDTTLEGILNNLEYYGFVRDGEALRYTLQNTSDTTSGQEGALKAGNGDIDIKAYYRISEDMNAFQIANILLNNPNFWGPQGDYGYLFMP
;
A
#
# COMPACT_ATOMS: atom_id res chain seq x y z
N MET A 1 -26.76 60.99 12.95
CA MET A 1 -27.29 59.65 12.59
C MET A 1 -26.42 58.81 11.65
N LYS A 2 -25.38 59.35 10.96
CA LYS A 2 -24.50 58.57 10.06
C LYS A 2 -23.45 57.69 10.79
N ILE A 3 -22.88 58.18 11.89
CA ILE A 3 -21.79 57.49 12.63
C ILE A 3 -22.24 56.14 13.21
N ALA A 4 -23.43 56.07 13.82
CA ALA A 4 -23.97 54.81 14.36
C ALA A 4 -24.18 53.73 13.27
N ARG A 5 -24.57 54.14 12.05
CA ARG A 5 -24.79 53.23 10.93
C ARG A 5 -23.47 52.64 10.41
N THR A 6 -22.38 53.43 10.40
CA THR A 6 -21.04 52.96 10.02
C THR A 6 -20.49 51.93 11.01
N HIS A 7 -20.65 52.14 12.32
CA HIS A 7 -20.20 51.17 13.33
C HIS A 7 -20.96 49.84 13.26
N ILE A 8 -22.27 49.89 12.97
CA ILE A 8 -23.09 48.69 12.77
C ILE A 8 -22.61 47.92 11.53
N ILE A 9 -22.36 48.60 10.41
CA ILE A 9 -21.85 47.96 9.19
C ILE A 9 -20.48 47.31 9.42
N VAL A 10 -19.56 48.00 10.09
CA VAL A 10 -18.22 47.47 10.41
C VAL A 10 -18.31 46.23 11.31
N PHE A 11 -19.22 46.23 12.29
CA PHE A 11 -19.47 45.07 13.14
C PHE A 11 -19.94 43.85 12.34
N PHE A 12 -20.94 44.03 11.46
CA PHE A 12 -21.42 42.93 10.61
C PHE A 12 -20.37 42.41 9.63
N VAL A 13 -19.52 43.29 9.09
CA VAL A 13 -18.40 42.89 8.22
C VAL A 13 -17.37 42.07 9.01
N MET A 14 -17.02 42.47 10.23
CA MET A 14 -16.12 41.67 11.09
C MET A 14 -16.71 40.30 11.39
N VAL A 15 -17.99 40.24 11.79
CA VAL A 15 -18.67 38.97 12.08
C VAL A 15 -18.67 38.07 10.85
N PHE A 16 -18.96 38.62 9.67
CA PHE A 16 -18.92 37.86 8.41
C PHE A 16 -17.51 37.33 8.10
N VAL A 17 -16.46 38.14 8.28
CA VAL A 17 -15.07 37.70 8.05
C VAL A 17 -14.69 36.57 9.01
N VAL A 18 -15.08 36.66 10.28
CA VAL A 18 -14.82 35.61 11.27
C VAL A 18 -15.55 34.32 10.89
N ILE A 19 -16.84 34.40 10.55
CA ILE A 19 -17.62 33.23 10.10
C ILE A 19 -17.00 32.62 8.84
N PHE A 20 -16.64 33.45 7.85
CA PHE A 20 -15.99 32.99 6.63
C PHE A 20 -14.67 32.29 6.92
N PHE A 21 -13.85 32.84 7.83
CA PHE A 21 -12.59 32.21 8.24
C PHE A 21 -12.82 30.83 8.86
N PHE A 22 -13.81 30.67 9.75
CA PHE A 22 -14.14 29.37 10.32
C PHE A 22 -14.66 28.38 9.27
N LEU A 23 -15.55 28.81 8.37
CA LEU A 23 -16.07 27.96 7.30
C LEU A 23 -14.97 27.54 6.32
N PHE A 24 -14.06 28.45 5.97
CA PHE A 24 -12.95 28.16 5.07
C PHE A 24 -11.97 27.16 5.68
N ASN A 25 -11.58 27.33 6.95
CA ASN A 25 -10.72 26.36 7.63
C ASN A 25 -11.40 24.99 7.77
N HIS A 26 -12.70 24.96 8.05
CA HIS A 26 -13.45 23.71 8.12
C HIS A 26 -13.53 23.01 6.75
N PHE A 27 -13.70 23.76 5.66
CA PHE A 27 -13.70 23.23 4.30
C PHE A 27 -12.34 22.63 3.92
N ILE A 28 -11.23 23.32 4.22
CA ILE A 28 -9.87 22.80 3.97
C ILE A 28 -9.60 21.52 4.77
N TYR A 29 -10.03 21.47 6.04
CA TYR A 29 -9.94 20.26 6.85
C TYR A 29 -10.71 19.09 6.23
N TRP A 30 -11.93 19.34 5.76
CA TRP A 30 -12.78 18.31 5.16
C TRP A 30 -12.25 17.82 3.81
N GLN A 31 -11.70 18.70 2.96
CA GLN A 31 -11.01 18.30 1.73
C GLN A 31 -9.79 17.41 2.02
N LYS A 32 -8.94 17.80 2.97
CA LYS A 32 -7.76 17.01 3.34
C LYS A 32 -8.16 15.61 3.84
N GLN A 33 -9.28 15.52 4.55
CA GLN A 33 -9.81 14.24 5.02
C GLN A 33 -10.38 13.40 3.87
N ALA A 34 -11.09 14.01 2.92
CA ALA A 34 -11.61 13.32 1.73
C ALA A 34 -10.47 12.73 0.86
N ASP A 35 -9.40 13.49 0.65
CA ASP A 35 -8.21 13.01 -0.08
C ASP A 35 -7.49 11.88 0.66
N SER A 36 -7.46 11.92 2.00
CA SER A 36 -6.88 10.81 2.81
C SER A 36 -7.72 9.54 2.85
N THR A 37 -8.96 9.59 2.35
CA THR A 37 -9.87 8.43 2.27
C THR A 37 -9.97 7.84 0.86
N ALA A 38 -9.35 8.46 -0.13
CA ALA A 38 -9.29 7.92 -1.48
C ALA A 38 -8.26 6.79 -1.53
N LEU A 39 -8.72 5.56 -1.76
CA LEU A 39 -7.87 4.38 -1.93
C LEU A 39 -6.85 4.63 -3.05
N GLN A 40 -5.58 4.31 -2.79
CA GLN A 40 -4.50 4.54 -3.75
C GLN A 40 -4.14 3.24 -4.50
N PHE A 41 -4.66 3.10 -5.71
CA PHE A 41 -4.45 1.90 -6.53
C PHE A 41 -3.19 1.93 -7.40
N ASP A 42 -2.64 3.10 -7.69
CA ASP A 42 -1.53 3.27 -8.62
C ASP A 42 -0.25 2.58 -8.12
N ALA A 43 0.59 2.16 -9.08
CA ALA A 43 1.91 1.63 -8.78
C ALA A 43 2.74 2.66 -7.98
N PRO A 44 3.40 2.27 -6.88
CA PRO A 44 4.33 3.14 -6.17
C PRO A 44 5.41 3.68 -7.12
N GLY A 45 6.09 2.78 -7.83
CA GLY A 45 7.32 3.03 -8.56
C GLY A 45 8.51 3.23 -7.62
N ARG A 46 9.72 3.06 -8.16
CA ARG A 46 10.98 3.11 -7.38
C ARG A 46 11.17 4.37 -6.56
N SER A 47 10.75 5.52 -7.08
CA SER A 47 10.89 6.81 -6.40
C SER A 47 9.83 7.08 -5.32
N TYR A 48 8.92 6.15 -5.06
CA TYR A 48 7.93 6.31 -3.99
C TYR A 48 8.59 6.19 -2.62
N GLU A 49 8.26 7.13 -1.73
CA GLU A 49 8.77 7.16 -0.37
C GLU A 49 7.87 6.31 0.55
N SER A 50 8.27 5.08 0.80
CA SER A 50 7.66 4.17 1.78
C SER A 50 8.42 4.20 3.11
N PRO A 51 7.85 3.66 4.21
CA PRO A 51 8.55 3.58 5.50
C PRO A 51 9.89 2.83 5.43
N LYS A 52 9.96 1.77 4.60
CA LYS A 52 11.19 1.08 4.20
C LYS A 52 11.16 0.74 2.73
N LYS A 53 12.35 0.52 2.17
CA LYS A 53 12.55 -0.08 0.86
C LYS A 53 12.86 -1.56 0.98
N VAL A 54 12.58 -2.34 -0.06
CA VAL A 54 12.91 -3.77 -0.07
C VAL A 54 14.43 -4.00 0.06
N GLU A 55 15.23 -3.06 -0.43
CA GLU A 55 16.68 -3.05 -0.24
C GLU A 55 17.07 -3.00 1.24
N ASP A 56 16.32 -2.26 2.08
CA ASP A 56 16.55 -2.24 3.53
C ASP A 56 16.33 -3.63 4.13
N TYR A 57 15.32 -4.37 3.65
CA TYR A 57 15.10 -5.76 4.06
C TYR A 57 16.28 -6.66 3.70
N PHE A 58 16.85 -6.50 2.50
CA PHE A 58 18.01 -7.27 2.07
C PHE A 58 19.25 -6.96 2.90
N VAL A 59 19.50 -5.70 3.23
CA VAL A 59 20.61 -5.32 4.12
C VAL A 59 20.42 -5.88 5.53
N GLU A 60 19.23 -5.71 6.11
CA GLU A 60 18.98 -6.06 7.51
C GLU A 60 18.85 -7.57 7.74
N THR A 61 18.20 -8.27 6.80
CA THR A 61 17.84 -9.68 6.97
C THR A 61 18.80 -10.60 6.21
N LEU A 62 19.16 -10.24 4.98
CA LEU A 62 20.08 -11.04 4.15
C LEU A 62 21.55 -10.64 4.34
N ARG A 63 21.81 -9.55 5.09
CA ARG A 63 23.16 -9.01 5.33
C ARG A 63 23.90 -8.65 4.04
N TRP A 64 23.15 -8.20 3.04
CA TRP A 64 23.72 -7.70 1.80
C TRP A 64 24.58 -6.47 2.05
N ASP A 65 25.72 -6.42 1.36
CA ASP A 65 26.57 -5.25 1.35
C ASP A 65 26.30 -4.35 0.12
N SER A 66 27.09 -3.30 -0.03
CA SER A 66 26.95 -2.37 -1.15
C SER A 66 27.24 -3.00 -2.51
N GLU A 67 28.10 -4.01 -2.59
CA GLU A 67 28.42 -4.72 -3.83
C GLU A 67 27.24 -5.61 -4.24
N ASP A 68 26.65 -6.33 -3.28
CA ASP A 68 25.43 -7.12 -3.49
C ASP A 68 24.29 -6.24 -4.01
N LEU A 69 24.03 -5.09 -3.37
CA LEU A 69 22.98 -4.17 -3.80
C LEU A 69 23.25 -3.63 -5.22
N ALA A 70 24.49 -3.21 -5.51
CA ALA A 70 24.87 -2.69 -6.82
C ALA A 70 24.67 -3.74 -7.93
N ALA A 71 25.02 -4.99 -7.67
CA ALA A 71 24.82 -6.10 -8.60
C ALA A 71 23.33 -6.40 -8.88
N ASN A 72 22.43 -5.90 -8.02
CA ASN A 72 21.00 -6.23 -8.05
C ASN A 72 20.07 -5.02 -8.22
N THR A 73 20.63 -3.82 -8.43
CA THR A 73 19.87 -2.56 -8.58
C THR A 73 18.97 -2.53 -9.82
N GLU A 74 19.28 -3.33 -10.85
CA GLU A 74 18.50 -3.39 -12.09
C GLU A 74 17.31 -4.37 -12.02
N ARG A 75 17.08 -5.04 -10.88
CA ARG A 75 16.00 -6.02 -10.77
C ARG A 75 14.63 -5.37 -10.93
N VAL A 76 13.88 -5.88 -11.90
CA VAL A 76 12.50 -5.44 -12.18
C VAL A 76 11.53 -6.11 -11.22
N GLU A 77 11.77 -7.38 -10.85
CA GLU A 77 10.89 -8.16 -9.99
C GLU A 77 11.67 -8.85 -8.87
N ILE A 78 11.00 -9.01 -7.73
CA ILE A 78 11.48 -9.73 -6.55
C ILE A 78 10.50 -10.83 -6.19
N SER A 79 10.98 -11.83 -5.45
CA SER A 79 10.15 -12.91 -4.91
C SER A 79 9.60 -12.52 -3.55
N PHE A 80 8.28 -12.40 -3.44
CA PHE A 80 7.57 -12.25 -2.18
C PHE A 80 7.06 -13.61 -1.71
N TYR A 81 7.45 -14.03 -0.52
CA TYR A 81 7.14 -15.36 0.01
C TYR A 81 5.93 -15.33 0.95
N VAL A 82 5.09 -16.35 0.80
CA VAL A 82 3.93 -16.61 1.66
C VAL A 82 4.11 -17.99 2.29
N THR A 83 4.28 -18.01 3.61
CA THR A 83 4.49 -19.22 4.42
C THR A 83 3.20 -19.62 5.15
N GLU A 84 3.20 -20.78 5.83
CA GLU A 84 2.05 -21.23 6.63
C GLU A 84 1.65 -20.25 7.74
N ASP A 85 2.62 -19.50 8.29
CA ASP A 85 2.40 -18.53 9.36
C ASP A 85 1.99 -17.14 8.84
N THR A 86 1.92 -16.97 7.51
CA THR A 86 1.58 -15.69 6.90
C THR A 86 0.08 -15.42 6.99
N THR A 87 -0.28 -14.23 7.46
CA THR A 87 -1.69 -13.77 7.51
C THR A 87 -1.97 -12.76 6.41
N LEU A 88 -3.25 -12.56 6.07
CA LEU A 88 -3.65 -11.54 5.10
C LEU A 88 -3.19 -10.14 5.53
N GLU A 89 -3.39 -9.78 6.80
CA GLU A 89 -2.88 -8.51 7.34
C GLU A 89 -1.36 -8.42 7.25
N GLY A 90 -0.66 -9.53 7.45
CA GLY A 90 0.78 -9.60 7.26
C GLY A 90 1.18 -9.28 5.82
N ILE A 91 0.48 -9.83 4.82
CA ILE A 91 0.71 -9.52 3.41
C ILE A 91 0.48 -8.03 3.13
N LEU A 92 -0.71 -7.52 3.49
CA LEU A 92 -1.10 -6.13 3.20
C LEU A 92 -0.13 -5.13 3.83
N ASN A 93 0.15 -5.29 5.12
CA ASN A 93 1.02 -4.38 5.85
C ASN A 93 2.47 -4.46 5.36
N ASN A 94 3.00 -5.65 5.06
CA ASN A 94 4.38 -5.76 4.57
C ASN A 94 4.53 -5.17 3.17
N LEU A 95 3.60 -5.44 2.26
CA LEU A 95 3.67 -4.88 0.90
C LEU A 95 3.53 -3.35 0.91
N GLU A 96 2.75 -2.78 1.82
CA GLU A 96 2.69 -1.33 2.02
C GLU A 96 3.98 -0.80 2.66
N TYR A 97 4.44 -1.44 3.73
CA TYR A 97 5.60 -0.99 4.51
C TYR A 97 6.89 -0.95 3.67
N TYR A 98 7.07 -1.92 2.78
CA TYR A 98 8.24 -2.01 1.88
C TYR A 98 8.02 -1.36 0.50
N GLY A 99 6.89 -0.69 0.28
CA GLY A 99 6.68 0.15 -0.91
C GLY A 99 6.26 -0.57 -2.18
N PHE A 100 5.74 -1.80 -2.10
CA PHE A 100 5.13 -2.51 -3.24
C PHE A 100 3.69 -2.09 -3.52
N VAL A 101 2.99 -1.58 -2.50
CA VAL A 101 1.70 -0.90 -2.66
C VAL A 101 1.71 0.41 -1.89
N ARG A 102 0.91 1.38 -2.35
CA ARG A 102 0.79 2.69 -1.69
C ARG A 102 -0.16 2.66 -0.49
N ASP A 103 -1.04 1.67 -0.45
CA ASP A 103 -2.16 1.57 0.48
C ASP A 103 -2.60 0.10 0.60
N GLY A 104 -2.46 -0.49 1.78
CA GLY A 104 -2.87 -1.86 2.06
C GLY A 104 -4.38 -2.09 1.93
N GLU A 105 -5.22 -1.08 2.19
CA GLU A 105 -6.67 -1.18 2.00
C GLU A 105 -7.06 -1.12 0.52
N ALA A 106 -6.30 -0.40 -0.31
CA ALA A 106 -6.46 -0.45 -1.75
C ALA A 106 -6.15 -1.87 -2.27
N LEU A 107 -5.07 -2.49 -1.80
CA LEU A 107 -4.75 -3.87 -2.13
C LEU A 107 -5.85 -4.84 -1.64
N ARG A 108 -6.33 -4.69 -0.40
CA ARG A 108 -7.44 -5.49 0.13
C ARG A 108 -8.67 -5.41 -0.76
N TYR A 109 -9.06 -4.19 -1.15
CA TYR A 109 -10.17 -3.98 -2.07
C TYR A 109 -9.94 -4.71 -3.39
N THR A 110 -8.74 -4.61 -3.97
CA THR A 110 -8.45 -5.28 -5.24
C THR A 110 -8.45 -6.81 -5.13
N LEU A 111 -7.98 -7.40 -4.03
CA LEU A 111 -8.06 -8.85 -3.78
C LEU A 111 -9.52 -9.34 -3.74
N GLN A 112 -10.44 -8.54 -3.19
CA GLN A 112 -11.87 -8.87 -3.16
C GLN A 112 -12.55 -8.77 -4.54
N ASN A 113 -12.00 -7.95 -5.44
CA ASN A 113 -12.63 -7.60 -6.72
C ASN A 113 -11.88 -8.17 -7.94
N THR A 114 -10.76 -8.86 -7.73
CA THR A 114 -10.03 -9.56 -8.78
C THR A 114 -10.54 -10.99 -8.84
N SER A 115 -10.77 -11.49 -10.05
CA SER A 115 -11.16 -12.88 -10.24
C SER A 115 -9.98 -13.79 -9.88
N ASP A 116 -10.24 -14.72 -8.97
CA ASP A 116 -9.41 -15.89 -8.80
C ASP A 116 -9.80 -16.93 -9.85
N THR A 117 -8.82 -17.38 -10.61
CA THR A 117 -8.96 -18.38 -11.67
C THR A 117 -8.26 -19.69 -11.31
N THR A 118 -7.60 -19.70 -10.17
CA THR A 118 -6.98 -20.88 -9.58
C THR A 118 -7.89 -21.39 -8.47
N SER A 119 -7.99 -22.70 -8.30
CA SER A 119 -8.54 -23.22 -7.05
C SER A 119 -7.34 -23.35 -6.13
N GLY A 120 -7.23 -22.47 -5.12
CA GLY A 120 -6.10 -22.48 -4.18
C GLY A 120 -5.87 -23.88 -3.60
N GLN A 121 -4.61 -24.19 -3.30
CA GLN A 121 -4.20 -25.46 -2.71
C GLN A 121 -4.66 -25.59 -1.26
N GLU A 122 -4.47 -26.79 -0.70
CA GLU A 122 -4.78 -27.05 0.70
C GLU A 122 -4.03 -26.08 1.61
N GLY A 123 -4.77 -25.42 2.50
CA GLY A 123 -4.22 -24.43 3.44
C GLY A 123 -4.04 -23.02 2.87
N ALA A 124 -4.43 -22.78 1.61
CA ALA A 124 -4.40 -21.43 1.02
C ALA A 124 -5.17 -20.41 1.89
N LEU A 125 -4.62 -19.20 1.94
CA LEU A 125 -5.13 -18.09 2.71
C LEU A 125 -6.30 -17.43 1.97
N LYS A 126 -7.46 -17.34 2.64
CA LYS A 126 -8.61 -16.64 2.10
C LYS A 126 -8.35 -15.13 2.00
N ALA A 127 -8.50 -14.57 0.79
CA ALA A 127 -8.30 -13.16 0.50
C ALA A 127 -9.51 -12.60 -0.26
N GLY A 128 -10.60 -12.33 0.49
CA GLY A 128 -11.85 -11.88 -0.10
C GLY A 128 -12.58 -13.00 -0.82
N ASN A 129 -12.68 -12.89 -2.15
CA ASN A 129 -13.34 -13.88 -3.00
C ASN A 129 -12.38 -14.93 -3.59
N GLY A 130 -11.07 -14.74 -3.41
CA GLY A 130 -10.02 -15.64 -3.91
C GLY A 130 -9.16 -16.24 -2.80
N ASP A 131 -8.23 -17.09 -3.22
CA ASP A 131 -7.26 -17.79 -2.39
C ASP A 131 -5.83 -17.38 -2.74
N ILE A 132 -5.02 -17.10 -1.73
CA ILE A 132 -3.57 -16.89 -1.87
C ILE A 132 -2.89 -18.16 -1.38
N ASP A 133 -2.25 -18.87 -2.29
CA ASP A 133 -1.46 -20.05 -1.97
C ASP A 133 -0.34 -19.75 -0.96
N ILE A 134 -0.28 -20.60 0.06
CA ILE A 134 0.82 -20.66 1.01
C ILE A 134 1.87 -21.64 0.50
N LYS A 135 3.06 -21.60 1.10
CA LYS A 135 4.23 -22.31 0.58
C LYS A 135 4.46 -21.99 -0.90
N ALA A 136 4.37 -20.72 -1.22
CA ALA A 136 4.62 -20.21 -2.54
C ALA A 136 5.37 -18.88 -2.46
N TYR A 137 5.95 -18.49 -3.59
CA TYR A 137 6.41 -17.14 -3.80
C TYR A 137 5.78 -16.52 -5.04
N TYR A 138 5.74 -15.20 -5.03
CA TYR A 138 5.09 -14.37 -6.02
C TYR A 138 6.10 -13.38 -6.57
N ARG A 139 6.19 -13.27 -7.89
CA ARG A 139 7.05 -12.29 -8.54
C ARG A 139 6.32 -10.96 -8.61
N ILE A 140 6.79 -9.98 -7.84
CA ILE A 140 6.17 -8.65 -7.73
C ILE A 140 7.19 -7.55 -8.02
N SER A 141 6.69 -6.35 -8.33
CA SER A 141 7.50 -5.17 -8.63
C SER A 141 6.84 -3.91 -8.08
N GLU A 142 7.63 -2.89 -7.72
CA GLU A 142 7.12 -1.56 -7.37
C GLU A 142 6.42 -0.86 -8.54
N ASP A 143 6.66 -1.31 -9.79
CA ASP A 143 5.99 -0.77 -10.98
C ASP A 143 4.61 -1.42 -11.24
N MET A 144 4.17 -2.34 -10.37
CA MET A 144 2.84 -2.93 -10.42
C MET A 144 1.85 -2.14 -9.57
N ASN A 145 0.67 -1.89 -10.12
CA ASN A 145 -0.45 -1.31 -9.38
C ASN A 145 -1.15 -2.36 -8.51
N ALA A 146 -2.04 -1.94 -7.62
CA ALA A 146 -2.71 -2.83 -6.67
C ALA A 146 -3.48 -3.99 -7.35
N PHE A 147 -4.11 -3.74 -8.49
CA PHE A 147 -4.81 -4.79 -9.25
C PHE A 147 -3.85 -5.82 -9.85
N GLN A 148 -2.69 -5.37 -10.34
CA GLN A 148 -1.66 -6.28 -10.86
C GLN A 148 -1.09 -7.15 -9.74
N ILE A 149 -0.78 -6.57 -8.59
CA ILE A 149 -0.34 -7.31 -7.41
C ILE A 149 -1.42 -8.31 -6.96
N ALA A 150 -2.68 -7.90 -6.86
CA ALA A 150 -3.78 -8.81 -6.51
C ALA A 150 -3.91 -9.98 -7.50
N ASN A 151 -3.82 -9.71 -8.81
CA ASN A 151 -3.83 -10.76 -9.82
C ASN A 151 -2.64 -11.72 -9.70
N ILE A 152 -1.44 -11.22 -9.36
CA ILE A 152 -0.29 -12.09 -9.09
C ILE A 152 -0.54 -12.97 -7.87
N LEU A 153 -0.97 -12.39 -6.74
CA LEU A 153 -1.18 -13.11 -5.49
C LEU A 153 -2.26 -14.20 -5.60
N LEU A 154 -3.32 -13.93 -6.36
CA LEU A 154 -4.42 -14.89 -6.55
C LEU A 154 -4.15 -15.92 -7.64
N ASN A 155 -3.42 -15.57 -8.71
CA ASN A 155 -3.40 -16.41 -9.91
C ASN A 155 -2.02 -16.94 -10.32
N ASN A 156 -0.92 -16.43 -9.74
CA ASN A 156 0.44 -16.74 -10.21
C ASN A 156 1.40 -17.18 -9.09
N PRO A 157 1.04 -18.19 -8.28
CA PRO A 157 1.95 -18.75 -7.28
C PRO A 157 3.10 -19.53 -7.94
N ASN A 158 4.29 -19.42 -7.37
CA ASN A 158 5.41 -20.30 -7.66
C ASN A 158 5.69 -21.16 -6.44
N PHE A 159 5.35 -22.44 -6.52
CA PHE A 159 5.53 -23.37 -5.41
C PHE A 159 6.98 -23.82 -5.31
N TRP A 160 7.51 -23.78 -4.10
CA TRP A 160 8.78 -24.43 -3.75
C TRP A 160 8.57 -25.89 -3.33
N GLY A 161 9.61 -26.72 -3.47
CA GLY A 161 9.58 -28.12 -3.06
C GLY A 161 9.51 -28.28 -1.53
N PRO A 162 9.22 -29.50 -1.04
CA PRO A 162 8.96 -29.82 0.38
C PRO A 162 10.12 -29.59 1.38
N GLN A 163 11.25 -29.04 0.93
CA GLN A 163 12.41 -28.67 1.75
C GLN A 163 12.56 -27.15 1.92
N GLY A 164 11.65 -26.37 1.33
CA GLY A 164 11.77 -24.92 1.18
C GLY A 164 11.06 -24.10 2.26
N ASP A 165 11.20 -24.44 3.54
CA ASP A 165 10.82 -23.50 4.60
C ASP A 165 11.88 -22.39 4.67
N TYR A 166 11.78 -21.43 3.75
CA TYR A 166 12.57 -20.22 3.87
C TYR A 166 11.78 -19.22 4.71
N GLY A 167 12.32 -18.88 5.88
CA GLY A 167 11.77 -17.83 6.75
C GLY A 167 12.03 -16.41 6.25
N TYR A 168 12.16 -16.22 4.94
CA TYR A 168 12.37 -14.92 4.32
C TYR A 168 11.06 -14.41 3.73
N LEU A 169 10.87 -13.10 3.80
CA LEU A 169 9.71 -12.39 3.26
C LEU A 169 9.95 -12.00 1.79
N PHE A 170 11.18 -11.57 1.49
CA PHE A 170 11.60 -11.20 0.15
C PHE A 170 12.91 -11.89 -0.23
N MET A 171 13.01 -12.33 -1.48
CA MET A 171 14.29 -12.60 -2.14
C MET A 171 14.39 -11.79 -3.42
N PRO A 172 15.60 -11.41 -3.81
CA PRO A 172 15.82 -10.73 -5.07
C PRO A 172 15.58 -11.67 -6.25
#